data_AF-A0A553SU98-F1
#
_entry.id   AF-A0A553SU98-F1
#
_cell.length_a   1.000
_cell.length_b   1.000
_cell.length_c   1.000
_cell.angle_alpha   90.00
_cell.angle_beta   90.00
_cell.angle_gamma   90.00
#
_symmetry.space_group_name_H-M   'P 1'
#
loop_
_entity.id
_entity.type
_entity.pdbx_description
1 polymer ?
#
loop_
_entity_poly.entity_id
_entity_poly.type
_entity_poly.pdbx_seq_one_letter_code
_entity_poly.pdbx_strand_id
1 'polypeptide(L)'
;MKLNLAMMKKENQNCLEEISLENRLLLISEMNINYIKYNLKNENPFRICTNNGIVELESAELINLILETHSTDDIRALVANIRKIKKRNMPIRHFFQTIATGLI
;
A
#
# COMPACT_ATOMS: atom_id res chain seq x y z
N MET A 1 -26.59 -17.77 -37.82
CA MET A 1 -25.14 -17.92 -37.53
C MET A 1 -24.40 -16.60 -37.22
N LYS A 2 -24.76 -15.45 -37.81
CA LYS A 2 -24.10 -14.14 -37.55
C LYS A 2 -24.26 -13.58 -36.13
N LEU A 3 -25.40 -13.86 -35.46
CA LEU A 3 -25.68 -13.39 -34.10
C LEU A 3 -24.66 -13.94 -33.08
N ASN A 4 -24.26 -15.21 -33.24
CA ASN A 4 -23.36 -15.91 -32.32
C ASN A 4 -21.93 -15.36 -32.38
N LEU A 5 -21.47 -15.00 -33.59
CA LEU A 5 -20.13 -14.42 -33.79
C LEU A 5 -20.01 -13.01 -33.19
N ALA A 6 -21.09 -12.21 -33.21
CA ALA A 6 -21.09 -10.89 -32.61
C ALA A 6 -21.08 -10.94 -31.07
N MET A 7 -21.80 -11.90 -30.49
CA MET A 7 -21.79 -12.15 -29.04
C MET A 7 -20.40 -12.60 -28.56
N MET A 8 -19.78 -13.57 -29.23
CA MET A 8 -18.42 -14.01 -28.90
C MET A 8 -17.37 -12.90 -29.00
N LYS A 9 -17.49 -12.00 -29.99
CA LYS A 9 -16.60 -10.84 -30.11
C LYS A 9 -16.78 -9.85 -28.96
N LYS A 10 -18.02 -9.62 -28.52
CA LYS A 10 -18.32 -8.73 -27.39
C LYS A 10 -17.83 -9.31 -26.06
N GLU A 11 -18.02 -10.61 -25.85
CA GLU A 11 -17.52 -11.33 -24.66
C GLU A 11 -15.98 -11.31 -24.60
N ASN A 12 -15.31 -11.55 -25.72
CA ASN A 12 -13.84 -11.45 -25.80
C ASN A 12 -13.35 -10.01 -25.53
N GLN A 13 -14.03 -8.99 -26.05
CA GLN A 13 -13.68 -7.59 -25.80
C GLN A 13 -13.83 -7.23 -24.31
N ASN A 14 -14.93 -7.64 -23.68
CA ASN A 14 -15.15 -7.43 -22.25
C ASN A 14 -14.06 -8.12 -21.40
N CYS A 15 -13.69 -9.36 -21.73
CA CYS A 15 -12.62 -10.10 -21.04
C CYS A 15 -11.26 -9.37 -21.15
N LEU A 16 -10.92 -8.85 -22.33
CA LEU A 16 -9.69 -8.07 -22.51
C LEU A 16 -9.69 -6.76 -21.72
N GLU A 17 -10.84 -6.10 -21.59
CA GLU A 17 -11.00 -4.90 -20.78
C GLU A 17 -10.89 -5.19 -19.28
N GLU A 18 -11.44 -6.30 -18.81
CA GLU A 18 -11.30 -6.77 -17.42
C GLU A 18 -9.85 -7.07 -17.07
N ILE A 19 -9.12 -7.84 -17.90
CA ILE A 19 -7.68 -8.12 -17.71
C ILE A 19 -6.87 -6.82 -17.70
N SER A 20 -7.19 -5.87 -18.59
CA SER A 20 -6.53 -4.56 -18.64
C SER A 20 -6.77 -3.75 -17.37
N LEU A 21 -7.99 -3.80 -16.81
CA LEU A 21 -8.33 -3.13 -15.55
C LEU A 21 -7.61 -3.76 -14.36
N GLU A 22 -7.60 -5.08 -14.25
CA GLU A 22 -6.89 -5.81 -13.18
C GLU A 22 -5.40 -5.49 -13.16
N ASN A 23 -4.75 -5.50 -14.34
CA ASN A 23 -3.33 -5.13 -14.45
C ASN A 23 -3.05 -3.69 -14.01
N ARG A 24 -3.95 -2.74 -14.33
CA ARG A 24 -3.82 -1.35 -13.86
C ARG A 24 -3.97 -1.25 -12.34
N LEU A 25 -4.90 -2.00 -11.75
CA LEU A 25 -5.11 -2.03 -10.31
C LEU A 25 -3.90 -2.62 -9.57
N LEU A 26 -3.31 -3.69 -10.11
CA LEU A 26 -2.07 -4.28 -9.61
C LEU A 26 -0.92 -3.26 -9.64
N LEU A 27 -0.71 -2.59 -10.77
CA LEU A 27 0.33 -1.58 -10.90
C LEU A 27 0.15 -0.43 -9.88
N ILE A 28 -1.07 0.06 -9.69
CA ILE A 28 -1.37 1.11 -8.69
C ILE A 28 -1.04 0.61 -7.28
N SER A 29 -1.37 -0.65 -6.98
CA SER A 29 -1.05 -1.27 -5.69
C SER A 29 0.46 -1.31 -5.46
N GLU A 30 1.23 -1.80 -6.44
CA GLU A 30 2.70 -1.83 -6.38
C GLU A 30 3.30 -0.44 -6.20
N MET A 31 2.81 0.56 -6.94
CA MET A 31 3.27 1.95 -6.82
C MET A 31 3.06 2.50 -5.41
N ASN A 32 1.92 2.19 -4.78
CA ASN A 32 1.63 2.61 -3.42
C ASN A 32 2.58 1.94 -2.41
N ILE A 33 2.78 0.63 -2.53
CA ILE A 33 3.71 -0.12 -1.68
C ILE A 33 5.13 0.44 -1.81
N ASN A 34 5.59 0.65 -3.04
CA ASN A 34 6.91 1.21 -3.32
C ASN A 34 7.06 2.63 -2.76
N TYR A 35 6.00 3.43 -2.79
CA TYR A 35 6.00 4.76 -2.19
C TYR A 35 6.18 4.70 -0.67
N ILE A 36 5.52 3.76 0.02
CA ILE A 36 5.70 3.57 1.47
C ILE A 36 7.14 3.11 1.74
N LYS A 37 7.64 2.09 1.03
CA LYS A 37 9.02 1.59 1.15
C LYS A 37 10.06 2.70 0.98
N TYR A 38 9.91 3.54 -0.03
CA TYR A 38 10.81 4.67 -0.27
C TYR A 38 10.87 5.64 0.91
N ASN A 39 9.73 5.91 1.55
CA ASN A 39 9.66 6.82 2.69
C ASN A 39 10.18 6.18 3.99
N LEU A 40 10.12 4.85 4.12
CA LEU A 40 10.66 4.12 5.27
C LEU A 40 12.15 3.76 5.16
N LYS A 41 12.70 3.62 3.94
CA LYS A 41 14.10 3.21 3.71
C LYS A 41 15.14 4.09 4.41
N ASN A 42 14.83 5.36 4.61
CA ASN A 42 15.76 6.33 5.19
C ASN A 42 15.57 6.52 6.71
N GLU A 43 14.62 5.80 7.30
CA GLU A 43 14.30 5.92 8.72
C GLU A 43 15.13 4.92 9.53
N ASN A 44 15.79 5.42 10.59
CA ASN A 44 16.41 4.58 11.62
C ASN A 44 15.36 3.67 12.29
N PRO A 45 15.77 2.54 12.91
CA PRO A 45 14.86 1.66 13.63
C PRO A 45 13.94 2.41 14.59
N PHE A 46 12.69 1.96 14.68
CA PHE A 46 11.67 2.57 15.53
C PHE A 46 11.74 1.96 16.93
N ARG A 47 11.94 2.79 17.94
CA ARG A 47 11.83 2.37 19.35
C ARG A 47 10.39 2.54 19.79
N ILE A 48 9.72 1.43 20.09
CA ILE A 48 8.30 1.39 20.42
C ILE A 48 8.16 0.87 21.84
N CYS A 49 7.48 1.64 22.68
CA CYS A 49 7.21 1.24 24.05
C CYS A 49 5.96 0.36 24.06
N THR A 50 6.11 -0.87 24.52
CA THR A 50 5.04 -1.87 24.68
C THR A 50 4.88 -2.21 26.16
N ASN A 51 3.83 -2.96 26.51
CA ASN A 51 3.62 -3.45 27.87
C ASN A 51 4.77 -4.36 28.37
N ASN A 52 5.51 -4.97 27.44
CA ASN A 52 6.62 -5.88 27.73
C ASN A 52 8.00 -5.20 27.66
N GLY A 53 8.04 -3.87 27.48
CA GLY A 53 9.27 -3.09 27.36
C GLY A 53 9.44 -2.41 26.01
N ILE A 54 10.68 -2.01 25.69
CA ILE A 54 11.00 -1.33 24.44
C ILE A 54 11.33 -2.36 23.37
N VAL A 55 10.60 -2.32 22.26
CA VAL A 55 10.88 -3.09 21.05
C VAL A 55 11.56 -2.18 20.04
N GLU A 56 12.66 -2.64 19.45
CA GLU A 56 13.25 -2.03 18.26
C GLU A 56 12.68 -2.71 17.03
N LEU A 57 12.04 -1.92 16.17
CA LEU A 57 11.40 -2.38 14.96
C LEU A 57 12.11 -1.81 13.74
N GLU A 58 12.61 -2.68 12.88
CA GLU A 58 13.26 -2.29 11.65
C GLU A 58 12.25 -1.78 10.62
N SER A 59 12.68 -0.84 9.77
CA SER A 59 11.82 -0.29 8.70
C SER A 59 11.29 -1.37 7.74
N ALA A 60 12.08 -2.44 7.51
CA ALA A 60 11.66 -3.58 6.70
C ALA A 60 10.58 -4.43 7.40
N GLU A 61 10.68 -4.60 8.71
CA GLU A 61 9.69 -5.34 9.51
C GLU A 61 8.37 -4.56 9.58
N LEU A 62 8.44 -3.23 9.75
CA LEU A 62 7.26 -2.38 9.72
C LEU A 62 6.53 -2.43 8.37
N ILE A 63 7.26 -2.50 7.25
CA ILE A 63 6.65 -2.69 5.93
C ILE A 63 5.88 -4.01 5.89
N ASN A 64 6.47 -5.11 6.34
CA ASN A 64 5.82 -6.41 6.32
C ASN A 64 4.55 -6.40 7.18
N LEU A 65 4.65 -5.86 8.40
CA LEU A 65 3.49 -5.72 9.29
C LEU A 65 2.38 -4.89 8.65
N ILE A 66 2.70 -3.77 8.00
CA ILE A 66 1.70 -2.95 7.30
C ILE A 66 1.02 -3.77 6.19
N LEU A 67 1.78 -4.52 5.38
CA LEU A 67 1.22 -5.29 4.26
C LEU A 67 0.40 -6.51 4.70
N GLU A 68 0.73 -7.11 5.84
CA GLU A 68 0.01 -8.26 6.39
C GLU A 68 -1.32 -7.86 7.05
N THR A 69 -1.37 -6.64 7.60
CA THR A 69 -2.52 -6.19 8.42
C THR A 69 -3.51 -5.30 7.69
N HIS A 70 -3.09 -4.62 6.63
CA HIS A 70 -3.91 -3.60 5.95
C HIS A 70 -4.41 -4.06 4.59
N SER A 71 -5.66 -3.69 4.27
CA SER A 71 -6.21 -3.92 2.94
C SER A 71 -5.60 -2.97 1.90
N THR A 72 -5.82 -3.25 0.61
CA THR A 72 -5.37 -2.37 -0.48
C THR A 72 -5.90 -0.93 -0.36
N ASP A 73 -7.12 -0.76 0.16
CA ASP A 73 -7.71 0.58 0.36
C ASP A 73 -7.05 1.32 1.51
N ASP A 74 -6.70 0.62 2.59
CA ASP A 74 -5.97 1.21 3.70
C ASP A 74 -4.57 1.65 3.28
N ILE A 75 -3.89 0.84 2.44
CA ILE A 75 -2.59 1.21 1.85
C ILE A 75 -2.70 2.48 1.01
N ARG A 76 -3.77 2.65 0.22
CA ARG A 76 -4.03 3.90 -0.53
C ARG A 76 -4.23 5.07 0.42
N ALA A 77 -4.99 4.89 1.50
CA ALA A 77 -5.24 5.93 2.50
C ALA A 77 -3.95 6.34 3.23
N LEU A 78 -3.10 5.38 3.58
CA LEU A 78 -1.76 5.58 4.12
C LEU A 78 -0.92 6.46 3.20
N VAL A 79 -0.84 6.12 1.91
CA VAL A 79 -0.11 6.91 0.90
C VAL A 79 -0.66 8.33 0.80
N ALA A 80 -1.98 8.50 0.82
CA ALA A 80 -2.60 9.82 0.81
C ALA A 80 -2.21 10.65 2.05
N ASN A 81 -2.13 10.03 3.23
CA ASN A 81 -1.70 10.69 4.46
C ASN A 81 -0.22 11.06 4.43
N ILE A 82 0.66 10.18 3.96
CA ILE A 82 2.09 10.49 3.76
C ILE A 82 2.23 11.70 2.82
N ARG A 83 1.51 11.71 1.69
CA ARG A 83 1.52 12.86 0.76
C ARG A 83 1.05 14.15 1.42
N LYS A 84 -0.01 14.11 2.24
CA LYS A 84 -0.50 15.28 2.99
C LYS A 84 0.54 15.81 3.99
N ILE A 85 1.22 14.92 4.72
CA ILE A 85 2.27 15.28 5.69
C ILE A 85 3.45 15.94 4.96
N LYS A 86 3.93 15.31 3.88
CA LYS A 86 5.05 15.85 3.08
C LYS A 86 4.70 17.19 2.42
N LYS A 87 3.45 17.37 1.97
CA LYS A 87 2.97 18.66 1.44
C LYS A 87 3.05 19.79 2.47
N ARG A 88 2.97 19.46 3.76
CA ARG A 88 3.13 20.41 4.87
C ARG A 88 4.59 20.54 5.34
N ASN A 89 5.54 19.92 4.65
CA ASN A 89 6.96 19.86 5.00
C ASN A 89 7.21 19.30 6.42
N MET A 90 6.36 18.38 6.87
CA MET A 90 6.48 17.75 8.18
C MET A 90 7.22 16.40 8.10
N PRO A 91 7.93 16.00 9.16
CA PRO A 91 8.58 14.70 9.22
C PRO A 91 7.53 13.57 9.26
N ILE A 92 7.77 12.54 8.45
CA ILE A 92 6.91 11.36 8.32
C ILE A 92 7.19 10.30 9.38
N ARG A 93 8.36 10.34 10.03
CA ARG A 93 8.80 9.38 11.04
C ARG A 93 7.77 9.16 12.14
N HIS A 94 7.24 10.23 12.73
CA HIS A 94 6.26 10.13 13.81
C HIS A 94 4.97 9.45 13.37
N PHE A 95 4.55 9.66 12.12
CA PHE A 95 3.38 8.99 11.58
C PHE A 95 3.60 7.47 11.48
N PHE A 96 4.77 7.05 11.00
CA PHE A 96 5.14 5.63 10.99
C PHE A 96 5.28 5.04 12.39
N GLN A 97 5.81 5.79 13.34
CA GLN A 97 5.90 5.36 14.73
C GLN A 97 4.51 5.15 15.33
N THR A 98 3.54 6.04 15.06
CA THR A 98 2.15 5.86 15.50
C THR A 98 1.52 4.60 14.89
N ILE A 99 1.75 4.34 13.60
CA ILE A 99 1.27 3.12 12.95
C ILE A 99 1.89 1.89 13.63
N ALA A 100 3.20 1.90 13.84
CA ALA A 100 3.91 0.78 14.43
C ALA A 100 3.44 0.47 15.86
N THR A 101 3.17 1.49 16.68
CA THR A 101 2.55 1.32 18.02
C THR A 101 1.16 0.69 17.95
N GLY A 102 0.40 0.91 16.88
CA GLY A 102 -0.92 0.30 16.70
C GLY A 102 -0.88 -1.15 16.20
N LEU A 103 0.28 -1.61 15.72
CA LEU A 103 0.47 -2.93 15.13
C LEU A 103 1.18 -3.94 16.04
N ILE A 104 1.72 -3.48 17.18
CA ILE A 104 2.47 -4.26 18.17
C ILE A 104 1.78 -4.16 19.52
#